data_AF-A0A1Y6MV26-F1
#
_entry.id   AF-A0A1Y6MV26-F1
#
_cell.length_a   1.000
_cell.length_b   1.000
_cell.length_c   1.000
_cell.angle_alpha   90.00
_cell.angle_beta   90.00
_cell.angle_gamma   90.00
#
_symmetry.space_group_name_H-M   'P 1'
#
loop_
_entity.id
_entity.type
_entity.pdbx_description
1 polymer ?
#
loop_
_entity_poly.entity_id
_entity_poly.type
_entity_poly.pdbx_seq_one_letter_code
_entity_poly.pdbx_strand_id
1 'polypeptide(L)'
;MHTSTSPLYAICASNDVAANMMKGESGLSLTNEVNREAIIFRQNMRQLFNDYTAENDWFFKPWNAETVTEMNGDKVNFEDASVESLMTIQQNWKLTPGDKWHGFDEIDNDWCMLDPIKVSLLTPGLDDNGNFLETGVPAALVTAYLGRFGIVPTRTTDFQVMFLFSMGITKGKRDTLINTLLSFKRHYDANADIETLLPELVASAPEVYRGLGLKDLGNKMFEYLVRHNPSQVLNHAYSSLPEMEVKPRTAYQFVVSDDVELVPSDKLVGRVAANSVIPYPPGIPMLMGGENFGDETSPQIQYLKALEAWDAEFPGFEHETEGAEIEDGKYHVLCIKKDAL
;
A
#
# COMPACT_ATOMS: atom_id res chain seq x y z
N MET A 1 30.82 5.94 -15.06
CA MET A 1 29.97 6.45 -16.16
C MET A 1 28.68 7.09 -15.66
N HIS A 2 28.13 6.70 -14.49
CA HIS A 2 26.85 7.23 -13.98
C HIS A 2 26.98 8.24 -12.81
N THR A 3 28.19 8.68 -12.47
CA THR A 3 28.42 9.70 -11.43
C THR A 3 28.64 11.05 -12.08
N SER A 4 27.97 12.10 -11.59
CA SER A 4 28.24 13.48 -12.01
C SER A 4 29.70 13.84 -11.76
N THR A 5 30.31 14.54 -12.70
CA THR A 5 31.66 15.13 -12.52
C THR A 5 31.66 16.28 -11.52
N SER A 6 30.49 16.80 -11.16
CA SER A 6 30.28 17.85 -10.15
C SER A 6 29.32 17.36 -9.07
N PRO A 7 29.75 16.45 -8.18
CA PRO A 7 28.90 15.95 -7.12
C PRO A 7 28.61 17.07 -6.11
N LEU A 8 27.39 17.11 -5.59
CA LEU A 8 27.01 18.05 -4.53
C LEU A 8 27.61 17.58 -3.20
N TYR A 9 28.60 18.30 -2.69
CA TYR A 9 29.36 17.89 -1.51
C TYR A 9 28.51 17.76 -0.24
N ALA A 10 27.39 18.48 -0.15
CA ALA A 10 26.44 18.33 0.95
C ALA A 10 25.86 16.91 1.03
N ILE A 11 25.56 16.27 -0.12
CA ILE A 11 25.08 14.87 -0.18
C ILE A 11 26.19 13.90 0.25
N CYS A 12 27.42 14.17 -0.18
CA CYS A 12 28.57 13.36 0.23
C CYS A 12 28.78 13.44 1.75
N ALA A 13 28.73 14.65 2.31
CA ALA A 13 28.87 14.88 3.75
C ALA A 13 27.73 14.23 4.54
N SER A 14 26.48 14.31 4.08
CA SER A 14 25.37 13.63 4.76
C SER A 14 25.52 12.11 4.74
N ASN A 15 26.06 11.52 3.66
CA ASN A 15 26.33 10.08 3.60
C ASN A 15 27.43 9.65 4.59
N ASP A 16 28.50 10.45 4.73
CA ASP A 16 29.56 10.18 5.71
C ASP A 16 29.04 10.28 7.15
N VAL A 17 28.24 11.30 7.44
CA VAL A 17 27.57 11.45 8.74
C VAL A 17 26.62 10.29 9.02
N ALA A 18 25.83 9.84 8.03
CA ALA A 18 24.91 8.71 8.20
C ALA A 18 25.65 7.42 8.58
N ALA A 19 26.80 7.14 7.94
CA ALA A 19 27.64 6.00 8.32
C ALA A 19 28.20 6.16 9.74
N ASN A 20 28.62 7.36 10.11
CA ASN A 20 29.16 7.63 11.43
C ASN A 20 28.10 7.55 12.54
N MET A 21 26.85 7.94 12.27
CA MET A 21 25.71 7.78 13.19
C MET A 21 25.43 6.32 13.53
N MET A 22 25.73 5.39 12.62
CA MET A 22 25.50 3.95 12.81
C MET A 22 26.68 3.23 13.48
N LYS A 23 27.77 3.94 13.80
CA LYS A 23 29.01 3.31 14.26
C LYS A 23 28.94 2.91 15.73
N GLY A 24 29.21 1.63 16.01
CA GLY A 24 29.27 1.08 17.37
C GLY A 24 27.91 1.10 18.08
N GLU A 25 27.92 1.34 19.39
CA GLU A 25 26.71 1.32 20.24
C GLU A 25 25.65 2.36 19.81
N SER A 26 26.06 3.44 19.15
CA SER A 26 25.12 4.47 18.68
C SER A 26 24.15 3.92 17.64
N GLY A 27 24.62 3.10 16.69
CA GLY A 27 23.76 2.47 15.69
C GLY A 27 22.77 1.51 16.32
N LEU A 28 23.22 0.67 17.27
CA LEU A 28 22.36 -0.24 18.01
C LEU A 28 21.30 0.51 18.82
N SER A 29 21.68 1.59 19.51
CA SER A 29 20.74 2.42 20.26
C SER A 29 19.67 3.02 19.35
N LEU A 30 20.08 3.59 18.22
CA LEU A 30 19.17 4.26 17.29
C LEU A 30 18.18 3.27 16.65
N THR A 31 18.65 2.11 16.19
CA THR A 31 17.76 1.09 15.60
C THR A 31 16.85 0.45 16.66
N ASN A 32 17.35 0.22 17.88
CA ASN A 32 16.54 -0.30 18.98
C ASN A 32 15.43 0.68 19.39
N GLU A 33 15.69 1.99 19.38
CA GLU A 33 14.68 2.99 19.67
C GLU A 33 13.54 2.94 18.65
N VAL A 34 13.84 2.88 17.35
CA VAL A 34 12.81 2.83 16.30
C VAL A 34 12.00 1.52 16.39
N ASN A 35 12.67 0.39 16.59
CA ASN A 35 12.00 -0.90 16.80
C ASN A 35 11.07 -0.86 18.00
N ARG A 36 11.54 -0.32 19.13
CA ARG A 36 10.75 -0.17 20.35
C ARG A 36 9.49 0.67 20.11
N GLU A 37 9.63 1.81 19.43
CA GLU A 37 8.49 2.69 19.16
C GLU A 37 7.47 2.06 18.21
N ALA A 38 7.92 1.32 17.19
CA ALA A 38 7.05 0.59 16.28
C ALA A 38 6.31 -0.56 17.01
N ILE A 39 7.01 -1.28 17.88
CA ILE A 39 6.43 -2.37 18.70
C ILE A 39 5.37 -1.82 19.65
N ILE A 40 5.69 -0.78 20.42
CA ILE A 40 4.74 -0.16 21.34
C ILE A 40 3.52 0.36 20.58
N PHE A 41 3.72 0.97 19.41
CA PHE A 41 2.60 1.39 18.56
C PHE A 41 1.72 0.21 18.15
N ARG A 42 2.30 -0.90 17.69
CA ARG A 42 1.55 -2.11 17.33
C ARG A 42 0.78 -2.67 18.53
N GLN A 43 1.39 -2.72 19.71
CA GLN A 43 0.72 -3.19 20.93
C GLN A 43 -0.45 -2.28 21.30
N ASN A 44 -0.27 -0.96 21.29
CA ASN A 44 -1.34 -0.01 21.55
C ASN A 44 -2.50 -0.16 20.54
N MET A 45 -2.19 -0.32 19.26
CA MET A 45 -3.21 -0.53 18.22
C MET A 45 -3.95 -1.86 18.41
N ARG A 46 -3.24 -2.93 18.81
CA ARG A 46 -3.85 -4.24 19.10
C ARG A 46 -4.73 -4.19 20.36
N GLN A 47 -4.31 -3.49 21.41
CA GLN A 47 -5.14 -3.26 22.61
C GLN A 47 -6.42 -2.52 22.27
N LEU A 48 -6.32 -1.38 21.55
CA LEU A 48 -7.50 -0.65 21.09
C LEU A 48 -8.42 -1.52 20.23
N PHE A 49 -7.86 -2.32 19.32
CA PHE A 49 -8.63 -3.26 18.52
C PHE A 49 -9.40 -4.27 19.39
N ASN A 50 -8.74 -4.87 20.38
CA ASN A 50 -9.37 -5.80 21.29
C ASN A 50 -10.46 -5.13 22.14
N ASP A 51 -10.21 -3.91 22.65
CA ASP A 51 -11.17 -3.17 23.47
C ASP A 51 -12.44 -2.86 22.69
N TYR A 52 -12.32 -2.35 21.46
CA TYR A 52 -13.49 -2.07 20.60
C TYR A 52 -14.22 -3.36 20.18
N THR A 53 -13.49 -4.42 19.81
CA THR A 53 -14.12 -5.67 19.37
C THR A 53 -14.81 -6.42 20.50
N ALA A 54 -14.35 -6.28 21.75
CA ALA A 54 -15.04 -6.79 22.93
C ALA A 54 -16.44 -6.16 23.13
N GLU A 55 -16.66 -4.95 22.60
CA GLU A 55 -17.94 -4.24 22.60
C GLU A 55 -18.75 -4.45 21.30
N ASN A 56 -18.33 -5.39 20.43
CA ASN A 56 -18.85 -5.59 19.06
C ASN A 56 -18.72 -4.36 18.15
N ASP A 57 -17.67 -3.57 18.35
CA ASP A 57 -17.34 -2.42 17.52
C ASP A 57 -16.06 -2.67 16.70
N TRP A 58 -15.83 -1.83 15.69
CA TRP A 58 -14.71 -1.96 14.76
C TRP A 58 -13.54 -1.05 15.15
N PHE A 59 -12.32 -1.50 14.86
CA PHE A 59 -11.12 -0.66 14.88
C PHE A 59 -10.05 -1.18 13.92
N PHE A 60 -8.97 -0.44 13.77
CA PHE A 60 -7.81 -0.83 12.97
C PHE A 60 -7.00 -1.93 13.67
N LYS A 61 -6.60 -2.96 12.94
CA LYS A 61 -5.78 -4.07 13.46
C LYS A 61 -4.34 -3.98 12.91
N PRO A 62 -3.28 -4.06 13.72
CA PRO A 62 -1.93 -4.11 13.18
C PRO A 62 -1.67 -5.46 12.50
N TRP A 63 -1.04 -5.43 11.32
CA TRP A 63 -0.65 -6.65 10.60
C TRP A 63 0.67 -7.18 11.16
N ASN A 64 0.58 -8.15 12.06
CA ASN A 64 1.66 -8.94 12.64
C ASN A 64 1.11 -10.22 13.27
N ALA A 65 2.00 -11.10 13.75
CA ALA A 65 1.63 -12.30 14.51
C ALA A 65 0.70 -11.97 15.68
N GLU A 66 -0.28 -12.85 15.92
CA GLU A 66 -1.26 -12.69 17.00
C GLU A 66 -0.77 -13.27 18.33
N THR A 67 -0.09 -14.41 18.25
CA THR A 67 0.51 -15.11 19.39
C THR A 67 2.02 -15.15 19.20
N VAL A 68 2.76 -14.79 20.24
CA VAL A 68 4.21 -14.66 20.23
C VAL A 68 4.84 -15.43 21.38
N THR A 69 6.17 -15.54 21.36
CA THR A 69 6.96 -16.23 22.38
C THR A 69 7.66 -15.21 23.28
N GLU A 70 7.53 -15.38 24.59
CA GLU A 70 8.29 -14.64 25.59
C GLU A 70 9.70 -15.21 25.79
N MET A 71 10.60 -14.43 26.39
CA MET A 71 11.97 -14.88 26.73
C MET A 71 12.01 -16.12 27.63
N ASN A 72 10.99 -16.35 28.44
CA ASN A 72 10.87 -17.55 29.28
C ASN A 72 10.35 -18.78 28.51
N GLY A 73 9.98 -18.62 27.23
CA GLY A 73 9.45 -19.66 26.34
C GLY A 73 7.92 -19.74 26.29
N ASP A 74 7.21 -18.96 27.11
CA ASP A 74 5.75 -18.99 27.15
C ASP A 74 5.14 -18.37 25.88
N LYS A 75 3.96 -18.88 25.50
CA LYS A 75 3.15 -18.31 24.42
C LYS A 75 2.14 -17.33 25.00
N VAL A 76 2.15 -16.10 24.50
CA VAL A 76 1.27 -15.00 24.94
C VAL A 76 0.70 -14.26 23.74
N ASN A 77 -0.37 -13.48 23.93
CA ASN A 77 -0.86 -12.59 22.88
C ASN A 77 0.16 -11.46 22.63
N PHE A 78 0.19 -10.94 21.39
CA PHE A 78 1.16 -9.93 20.97
C PHE A 78 1.18 -8.68 21.87
N GLU A 79 0.00 -8.20 22.26
CA GLU A 79 -0.20 -7.03 23.11
C GLU A 79 0.22 -7.23 24.57
N ASP A 80 0.26 -8.48 25.02
CA ASP A 80 0.63 -8.85 26.39
C ASP A 80 2.12 -9.16 26.53
N ALA A 81 2.81 -9.37 25.40
CA ALA A 81 4.22 -9.68 25.37
C ALA A 81 5.09 -8.51 25.86
N SER A 82 6.19 -8.81 26.53
CA SER A 82 7.19 -7.81 26.84
C SER A 82 7.81 -7.25 25.55
N VAL A 83 7.96 -5.93 25.51
CA VAL A 83 8.62 -5.22 24.40
C VAL A 83 10.01 -5.80 24.14
N GLU A 84 10.73 -6.22 25.18
CA GLU A 84 12.07 -6.79 25.05
C GLU A 84 12.07 -8.15 24.34
N SER A 85 11.09 -9.03 24.63
CA SER A 85 10.91 -10.27 23.88
C SER A 85 10.61 -10.00 22.40
N LEU A 86 9.75 -9.02 22.10
CA LEU A 86 9.44 -8.62 20.73
C LEU A 86 10.65 -7.99 20.03
N MET A 87 11.54 -7.27 20.74
CA MET A 87 12.75 -6.68 20.17
C MET A 87 13.86 -7.71 19.92
N THR A 88 13.94 -8.78 20.71
CA THR A 88 15.11 -9.68 20.72
C THR A 88 14.84 -11.06 20.09
N ILE A 89 13.59 -11.53 20.09
CA ILE A 89 13.22 -12.86 19.58
C ILE A 89 12.71 -12.72 18.14
N GLN A 90 13.60 -12.98 17.17
CA GLN A 90 13.27 -12.91 15.74
C GLN A 90 12.09 -13.80 15.34
N GLN A 91 11.87 -14.92 16.02
CA GLN A 91 10.78 -15.85 15.72
C GLN A 91 9.40 -15.19 15.80
N ASN A 92 9.24 -14.14 16.61
CA ASN A 92 7.97 -13.41 16.76
C ASN A 92 7.59 -12.60 15.50
N TRP A 93 8.50 -12.49 14.54
CA TRP A 93 8.33 -11.74 13.30
C TRP A 93 8.45 -12.61 12.04
N LYS A 94 8.84 -13.88 12.18
CA LYS A 94 8.90 -14.79 11.04
C LYS A 94 7.50 -15.15 10.57
N LEU A 95 7.35 -15.31 9.26
CA LEU A 95 6.12 -15.83 8.66
C LEU A 95 6.25 -17.37 8.68
N THR A 96 5.56 -18.01 9.63
CA THR A 96 5.68 -19.45 9.85
C THR A 96 4.61 -20.18 9.03
N PRO A 97 4.94 -21.27 8.30
CA PRO A 97 3.95 -21.98 7.51
C PRO A 97 2.74 -22.43 8.35
N GLY A 98 1.55 -22.14 7.86
CA GLY A 98 0.28 -22.42 8.56
C GLY A 98 -0.23 -21.30 9.46
N ASP A 99 0.55 -20.27 9.74
CA ASP A 99 0.06 -19.07 10.43
C ASP A 99 -0.88 -18.30 9.50
N LYS A 100 -2.09 -17.97 9.97
CA LYS A 100 -3.10 -17.30 9.13
C LYS A 100 -2.90 -15.80 8.98
N TRP A 101 -2.26 -15.16 9.96
CA TRP A 101 -2.18 -13.69 10.04
C TRP A 101 -1.49 -13.06 8.83
N HIS A 102 -0.55 -13.77 8.19
CA HIS A 102 0.23 -13.23 7.08
C HIS A 102 -0.40 -13.45 5.70
N GLY A 103 -1.39 -14.34 5.57
CA GLY A 103 -2.14 -14.54 4.32
C GLY A 103 -1.33 -15.10 3.14
N PHE A 104 -0.25 -15.84 3.40
CA PHE A 104 0.54 -16.51 2.36
C PHE A 104 0.36 -18.02 2.49
N ASP A 105 -0.29 -18.65 1.51
CA ASP A 105 -0.68 -20.07 1.59
C ASP A 105 0.53 -21.01 1.52
N GLU A 106 1.43 -20.78 0.56
CA GLU A 106 2.59 -21.64 0.28
C GLU A 106 3.89 -20.89 0.58
N ILE A 107 4.18 -20.70 1.88
CA ILE A 107 5.43 -20.11 2.33
C ILE A 107 6.39 -21.17 2.87
N ASP A 108 7.67 -21.06 2.51
CA ASP A 108 8.73 -21.88 3.08
C ASP A 108 9.06 -21.46 4.52
N ASN A 109 9.34 -22.43 5.39
CA ASN A 109 9.77 -22.13 6.75
C ASN A 109 11.12 -21.41 6.75
N ASP A 110 11.32 -20.52 7.73
CA ASP A 110 12.56 -19.74 7.89
C ASP A 110 12.97 -18.92 6.64
N TRP A 111 12.00 -18.59 5.79
CA TRP A 111 12.25 -17.90 4.52
C TRP A 111 12.27 -16.39 4.65
N CYS A 112 11.28 -15.81 5.34
CA CYS A 112 11.20 -14.36 5.51
C CYS A 112 10.59 -13.96 6.86
N MET A 113 10.70 -12.67 7.17
CA MET A 113 10.15 -12.06 8.37
C MET A 113 9.54 -10.69 8.06
N LEU A 114 8.59 -10.28 8.88
CA LEU A 114 8.07 -8.93 8.92
C LEU A 114 9.07 -8.01 9.63
N ASP A 115 9.46 -6.93 8.96
CA ASP A 115 10.24 -5.88 9.60
C ASP A 115 9.36 -5.09 10.60
N PRO A 116 9.69 -5.06 11.91
CA PRO A 116 8.85 -4.42 12.93
C PRO A 116 8.51 -2.95 12.61
N ILE A 117 9.45 -2.22 11.98
CA ILE A 117 9.34 -0.77 11.73
C ILE A 117 8.46 -0.42 10.52
N LYS A 118 8.04 -1.42 9.73
CA LYS A 118 7.10 -1.26 8.61
C LYS A 118 5.69 -1.57 9.09
N VAL A 119 5.06 -0.61 9.74
CA VAL A 119 3.79 -0.85 10.42
C VAL A 119 2.62 -0.69 9.45
N SER A 120 2.03 -1.81 9.10
CA SER A 120 0.77 -1.86 8.35
C SER A 120 -0.40 -2.00 9.31
N LEU A 121 -1.41 -1.15 9.14
CA LEU A 121 -2.71 -1.26 9.77
C LEU A 121 -3.73 -1.77 8.77
N LEU A 122 -4.53 -2.74 9.18
CA LEU A 122 -5.66 -3.28 8.45
C LEU A 122 -6.92 -2.54 8.86
N THR A 123 -7.70 -2.11 7.88
CA THR A 123 -9.07 -1.63 8.08
C THR A 123 -10.05 -2.80 7.95
N PRO A 124 -11.22 -2.76 8.61
CA PRO A 124 -12.22 -3.81 8.42
C PRO A 124 -12.71 -3.82 6.96
N GLY A 125 -12.95 -5.02 6.42
CA GLY A 125 -13.51 -5.19 5.09
C GLY A 125 -13.28 -6.58 4.50
N LEU A 126 -12.22 -7.26 4.93
CA LEU A 126 -11.93 -8.65 4.60
C LEU A 126 -11.84 -9.50 5.89
N ASP A 127 -12.27 -10.75 5.80
CA ASP A 127 -12.01 -11.78 6.82
C ASP A 127 -10.61 -12.38 6.66
N ASP A 128 -10.20 -13.26 7.59
CA ASP A 128 -8.90 -13.93 7.56
C ASP A 128 -8.72 -14.89 6.36
N ASN A 129 -9.77 -15.17 5.59
CA ASN A 129 -9.72 -15.98 4.37
C ASN A 129 -9.76 -15.12 3.09
N GLY A 130 -9.77 -13.79 3.21
CA GLY A 130 -9.85 -12.86 2.08
C GLY A 130 -11.26 -12.67 1.50
N ASN A 131 -12.31 -13.10 2.20
CA ASN A 131 -13.69 -12.81 1.79
C ASN A 131 -14.15 -11.46 2.33
N PHE A 132 -14.99 -10.76 1.56
CA PHE A 132 -15.60 -9.52 2.03
C PHE A 132 -16.50 -9.74 3.25
N LEU A 133 -16.37 -8.85 4.22
CA LEU A 133 -17.31 -8.71 5.33
C LEU A 133 -18.61 -8.03 4.87
N GLU A 134 -19.64 -8.02 5.72
CA GLU A 134 -20.89 -7.30 5.45
C GLU A 134 -20.68 -5.78 5.36
N THR A 135 -19.74 -5.25 6.14
CA THR A 135 -19.38 -3.84 6.16
C THR A 135 -17.86 -3.67 6.16
N GLY A 136 -17.36 -2.56 5.61
CA GLY A 136 -15.94 -2.25 5.62
C GLY A 136 -15.65 -0.75 5.62
N VAL A 137 -14.37 -0.44 5.80
CA VAL A 137 -13.82 0.92 5.84
C VAL A 137 -12.67 0.97 4.84
N PRO A 138 -12.88 1.50 3.63
CA PRO A 138 -11.82 1.56 2.61
C PRO A 138 -10.63 2.41 3.07
N ALA A 139 -9.42 1.88 2.93
CA ALA A 139 -8.20 2.52 3.41
C ALA A 139 -7.87 3.82 2.65
N ALA A 140 -8.30 3.96 1.40
CA ALA A 140 -8.22 5.21 0.64
C ALA A 140 -8.90 6.39 1.38
N LEU A 141 -10.07 6.16 1.99
CA LEU A 141 -10.78 7.18 2.75
C LEU A 141 -10.05 7.56 4.04
N VAL A 142 -9.43 6.58 4.71
CA VAL A 142 -8.58 6.79 5.88
C VAL A 142 -7.39 7.67 5.50
N THR A 143 -6.74 7.37 4.37
CA THR A 143 -5.59 8.14 3.87
C THR A 143 -5.96 9.58 3.53
N ALA A 144 -7.09 9.81 2.86
CA ALA A 144 -7.58 11.17 2.58
C ALA A 144 -7.82 11.97 3.88
N TYR A 145 -8.41 11.32 4.88
CA TYR A 145 -8.61 11.94 6.19
C TYR A 145 -7.29 12.26 6.91
N LEU A 146 -6.34 11.33 6.92
CA LEU A 146 -5.02 11.52 7.53
C LEU A 146 -4.24 12.66 6.85
N GLY A 147 -4.35 12.78 5.53
CA GLY A 147 -3.72 13.84 4.73
C GLY A 147 -4.12 15.24 5.21
N ARG A 148 -5.37 15.43 5.63
CA ARG A 148 -5.89 16.70 6.20
C ARG A 148 -5.19 17.11 7.50
N PHE A 149 -4.53 16.17 8.19
CA PHE A 149 -3.74 16.42 9.40
C PHE A 149 -2.23 16.38 9.12
N GLY A 150 -1.81 16.39 7.85
CA GLY A 150 -0.40 16.33 7.45
C GLY A 150 0.25 14.97 7.71
N ILE A 151 -0.54 13.91 7.81
CA ILE A 151 -0.06 12.54 7.98
C ILE A 151 -0.22 11.81 6.65
N VAL A 152 0.91 11.46 6.03
CA VAL A 152 0.94 10.76 4.74
C VAL A 152 1.48 9.34 4.96
N PRO A 153 0.63 8.31 4.82
CA PRO A 153 1.08 6.92 4.79
C PRO A 153 2.05 6.66 3.64
N THR A 154 2.96 5.71 3.82
CA THR A 154 3.91 5.30 2.77
C THR A 154 3.25 4.47 1.68
N ARG A 155 2.21 3.70 2.03
CA ARG A 155 1.46 2.88 1.09
C ARG A 155 0.02 2.75 1.57
N THR A 156 -0.91 2.84 0.63
CA THR A 156 -2.33 2.56 0.83
C THR A 156 -2.77 1.54 -0.21
N THR A 157 -3.59 0.55 0.20
CA THR A 157 -4.29 -0.38 -0.71
C THR A 157 -5.79 -0.34 -0.39
N ASP A 158 -6.57 -1.36 -0.76
CA ASP A 158 -8.00 -1.42 -0.46
C ASP A 158 -8.29 -1.38 1.06
N PHE A 159 -7.54 -2.17 1.85
CA PHE A 159 -7.76 -2.32 3.30
C PHE A 159 -6.48 -2.23 4.14
N GLN A 160 -5.38 -1.75 3.57
CA GLN A 160 -4.11 -1.59 4.28
C GLN A 160 -3.63 -0.14 4.21
N VAL A 161 -3.17 0.40 5.34
CA VAL A 161 -2.44 1.67 5.42
C VAL A 161 -1.10 1.43 6.13
N MET A 162 0.02 1.74 5.47
CA MET A 162 1.36 1.49 6.01
C MET A 162 2.09 2.78 6.42
N PHE A 163 2.70 2.75 7.60
CA PHE A 163 3.52 3.82 8.15
C PHE A 163 4.96 3.34 8.33
N LEU A 164 5.90 4.16 7.86
CA LEU A 164 7.33 3.91 8.06
C LEU A 164 7.80 4.53 9.38
N PHE A 165 8.27 3.69 10.30
CA PHE A 165 8.98 4.14 11.48
C PHE A 165 10.47 4.27 11.14
N SER A 166 11.07 5.41 11.47
CA SER A 166 12.49 5.70 11.23
C SER A 166 13.09 6.43 12.42
N MET A 167 14.42 6.62 12.41
CA MET A 167 15.14 7.35 13.46
C MET A 167 14.68 8.80 13.64
N GLY A 168 13.92 9.35 12.69
CA GLY A 168 13.31 10.69 12.77
C GLY A 168 11.94 10.73 13.45
N ILE A 169 11.40 9.58 13.89
CA ILE A 169 10.16 9.51 14.66
C ILE A 169 10.43 9.84 16.12
N THR A 170 9.42 10.40 16.79
CA THR A 170 9.41 10.62 18.23
C THR A 170 8.13 10.03 18.82
N LYS A 171 8.11 9.77 20.13
CA LYS A 171 6.92 9.33 20.87
C LYS A 171 5.69 10.19 20.58
N GLY A 172 5.87 11.52 20.53
CA GLY A 172 4.79 12.46 20.23
C GLY A 172 4.18 12.26 18.84
N LYS A 173 4.99 11.95 17.82
CA LYS A 173 4.46 11.68 16.46
C LYS A 173 3.60 10.42 16.42
N ARG A 174 4.04 9.37 17.12
CA ARG A 174 3.28 8.12 17.26
C ARG A 174 1.92 8.38 17.92
N ASP A 175 1.90 9.13 19.02
CA ASP A 175 0.66 9.43 19.74
C ASP A 175 -0.28 10.31 18.92
N THR A 176 0.25 11.24 18.12
CA THR A 176 -0.54 12.00 17.13
C THR A 176 -1.25 11.06 16.15
N LEU A 177 -0.56 10.05 15.61
CA LEU A 177 -1.17 9.09 14.69
C LEU A 177 -2.34 8.33 15.34
N ILE A 178 -2.16 7.80 16.56
CA ILE A 178 -3.23 7.10 17.30
C ILE A 178 -4.44 8.03 17.49
N ASN A 179 -4.20 9.27 17.94
CA ASN A 179 -5.26 10.24 18.15
C ASN A 179 -6.02 10.61 16.86
N THR A 180 -5.31 10.70 15.74
CA THR A 180 -5.95 10.97 14.44
C THR A 180 -6.80 9.77 13.98
N LEU A 181 -6.33 8.53 14.17
CA LEU A 181 -7.11 7.31 13.87
C LEU A 181 -8.37 7.19 14.74
N LEU A 182 -8.25 7.47 16.05
CA LEU A 182 -9.41 7.55 16.95
C LEU A 182 -10.39 8.64 16.51
N SER A 183 -9.89 9.78 16.03
CA SER A 183 -10.73 10.87 15.52
C SER A 183 -11.43 10.51 14.22
N PHE A 184 -10.72 9.83 13.30
CA PHE A 184 -11.33 9.27 12.09
C PHE A 184 -12.49 8.37 12.44
N LYS A 185 -12.29 7.38 13.33
CA LYS A 185 -13.35 6.47 13.76
C LYS A 185 -14.55 7.22 14.33
N ARG A 186 -14.34 8.15 15.27
CA ARG A 186 -15.45 8.94 15.85
C ARG A 186 -16.25 9.70 14.78
N HIS A 187 -15.57 10.30 13.81
CA HIS A 187 -16.24 11.00 12.71
C HIS A 187 -16.94 10.04 11.74
N TYR A 188 -16.36 8.87 11.49
CA TYR A 188 -16.95 7.82 10.66
C TYR A 188 -18.22 7.28 11.32
N ASP A 189 -18.19 6.93 12.61
CA ASP A 189 -19.34 6.41 13.34
C ASP A 189 -20.47 7.44 13.45
N ALA A 190 -20.12 8.72 13.60
CA ALA A 190 -21.08 9.82 13.60
C ALA A 190 -21.61 10.20 12.21
N ASN A 191 -21.12 9.55 11.15
CA ASN A 191 -21.35 9.90 9.75
C ASN A 191 -21.18 11.41 9.50
N ALA A 192 -20.08 11.97 10.03
CA ALA A 192 -19.83 13.40 9.98
C ALA A 192 -19.69 13.91 8.54
N ASP A 193 -20.19 15.11 8.29
CA ASP A 193 -20.26 15.73 6.96
C ASP A 193 -18.87 15.88 6.31
N ILE A 194 -18.71 15.30 5.10
CA ILE A 194 -17.44 15.36 4.37
C ILE A 194 -17.14 16.75 3.81
N GLU A 195 -18.12 17.64 3.67
CA GLU A 195 -17.86 19.04 3.27
C GLU A 195 -17.09 19.78 4.38
N THR A 196 -17.31 19.40 5.65
CA THR A 196 -16.54 19.92 6.78
C THR A 196 -15.17 19.23 6.90
N LEU A 197 -15.12 17.91 6.72
CA LEU A 197 -13.92 17.10 6.97
C LEU A 197 -12.94 17.05 5.80
N LEU A 198 -13.42 17.05 4.57
CA LEU A 198 -12.66 16.94 3.32
C LEU A 198 -13.15 17.99 2.31
N PRO A 199 -13.07 19.31 2.63
CA PRO A 199 -13.65 20.36 1.80
C PRO A 199 -13.05 20.41 0.38
N GLU A 200 -11.77 20.10 0.24
CA GLU A 200 -11.08 20.09 -1.07
C GLU A 200 -11.58 18.95 -1.96
N LEU A 201 -11.90 17.78 -1.39
CA LEU A 201 -12.51 16.65 -2.09
C LEU A 201 -13.92 17.00 -2.57
N VAL A 202 -14.74 17.62 -1.71
CA VAL A 202 -16.09 18.06 -2.12
C VAL A 202 -16.02 19.14 -3.19
N ALA A 203 -15.03 20.02 -3.14
CA ALA A 203 -14.83 21.06 -4.14
C ALA A 203 -14.38 20.51 -5.50
N SER A 204 -13.66 19.39 -5.56
CA SER A 204 -13.18 18.79 -6.82
C SER A 204 -14.30 18.11 -7.62
N ALA A 205 -15.26 17.46 -6.94
CA ALA A 205 -16.42 16.83 -7.57
C ALA A 205 -17.70 17.02 -6.74
N PRO A 206 -18.28 18.24 -6.69
CA PRO A 206 -19.43 18.54 -5.83
C PRO A 206 -20.68 17.71 -6.15
N GLU A 207 -20.88 17.36 -7.41
CA GLU A 207 -21.97 16.50 -7.87
C GLU A 207 -21.87 15.06 -7.35
N VAL A 208 -20.67 14.60 -7.03
CA VAL A 208 -20.42 13.26 -6.47
C VAL A 208 -20.53 13.27 -4.95
N TYR A 209 -20.02 14.31 -4.28
CA TYR A 209 -19.76 14.27 -2.84
C TYR A 209 -20.65 15.16 -1.97
N ARG A 210 -21.34 16.16 -2.53
CA ARG A 210 -22.11 17.11 -1.72
C ARG A 210 -23.22 16.41 -0.94
N GLY A 211 -23.28 16.68 0.36
CA GLY A 211 -24.30 16.15 1.25
C GLY A 211 -24.07 14.73 1.75
N LEU A 212 -22.95 14.09 1.40
CA LEU A 212 -22.57 12.80 1.98
C LEU A 212 -21.95 12.99 3.36
N GLY A 213 -22.19 12.03 4.26
CA GLY A 213 -21.34 11.86 5.44
C GLY A 213 -20.16 10.92 5.17
N LEU A 214 -19.21 10.90 6.09
CA LEU A 214 -17.97 10.12 5.95
C LEU A 214 -18.26 8.61 5.83
N LYS A 215 -19.27 8.10 6.55
CA LYS A 215 -19.69 6.70 6.47
C LYS A 215 -20.44 6.40 5.19
N ASP A 216 -21.22 7.35 4.67
CA ASP A 216 -21.91 7.18 3.38
C ASP A 216 -20.90 7.00 2.25
N LEU A 217 -19.84 7.82 2.21
CA LEU A 217 -18.76 7.66 1.24
C LEU A 217 -18.01 6.33 1.45
N GLY A 218 -17.69 5.97 2.70
CA GLY A 218 -17.05 4.69 3.02
C GLY A 218 -17.86 3.49 2.56
N ASN A 219 -19.18 3.51 2.79
CA ASN A 219 -20.10 2.47 2.31
C ASN A 219 -20.16 2.42 0.79
N LYS A 220 -20.26 3.58 0.10
CA LYS A 220 -20.26 3.65 -1.36
C LYS A 220 -19.00 3.02 -1.96
N MET A 221 -17.84 3.36 -1.41
CA MET A 221 -16.55 2.80 -1.81
C MET A 221 -16.47 1.29 -1.51
N PHE A 222 -16.92 0.85 -0.34
CA PHE A 222 -16.91 -0.56 0.03
C PHE A 222 -17.83 -1.41 -0.87
N GLU A 223 -19.05 -0.93 -1.16
CA GLU A 223 -19.98 -1.58 -2.08
C GLU A 223 -19.41 -1.68 -3.51
N TYR A 224 -18.60 -0.72 -3.94
CA TYR A 224 -17.86 -0.84 -5.20
C TYR A 224 -16.83 -1.97 -5.12
N LEU A 225 -16.01 -2.01 -4.07
CA LEU A 225 -15.00 -3.06 -3.88
C LEU A 225 -15.64 -4.46 -3.86
N VAL A 226 -16.77 -4.63 -3.17
CA VAL A 226 -17.52 -5.90 -3.13
C VAL A 226 -18.04 -6.30 -4.52
N ARG A 227 -18.58 -5.33 -5.30
CA ARG A 227 -19.15 -5.60 -6.63
C ARG A 227 -18.09 -5.92 -7.68
N HIS A 228 -16.95 -5.24 -7.63
CA HIS A 228 -15.93 -5.30 -8.69
C HIS A 228 -14.70 -6.13 -8.33
N ASN A 229 -14.46 -6.36 -7.04
CA ASN A 229 -13.35 -7.14 -6.49
C ASN A 229 -11.99 -6.89 -7.18
N PRO A 230 -11.48 -5.65 -7.17
CA PRO A 230 -10.25 -5.29 -7.87
C PRO A 230 -9.04 -6.09 -7.35
N SER A 231 -9.03 -6.51 -6.09
CA SER A 231 -7.95 -7.33 -5.51
C SER A 231 -7.83 -8.70 -6.18
N GLN A 232 -8.94 -9.30 -6.62
CA GLN A 232 -8.90 -10.54 -7.40
C GLN A 232 -8.34 -10.30 -8.81
N VAL A 233 -8.70 -9.18 -9.44
CA VAL A 233 -8.18 -8.80 -10.76
C VAL A 233 -6.67 -8.54 -10.68
N LEU A 234 -6.21 -7.87 -9.62
CA LEU A 234 -4.80 -7.70 -9.28
C LEU A 234 -4.10 -9.06 -9.21
N ASN A 235 -4.62 -9.99 -8.41
CA ASN A 235 -4.00 -11.31 -8.25
C ASN A 235 -3.84 -12.03 -9.60
N HIS A 236 -4.86 -12.00 -10.47
CA HIS A 236 -4.76 -12.58 -11.80
C HIS A 236 -3.69 -11.89 -12.67
N ALA A 237 -3.58 -10.56 -12.63
CA ALA A 237 -2.59 -9.80 -13.40
C ALA A 237 -1.13 -10.14 -13.04
N TYR A 238 -0.90 -10.59 -11.80
CA TYR A 238 0.41 -10.96 -11.27
C TYR A 238 0.63 -12.48 -11.10
N SER A 239 -0.36 -13.31 -11.43
CA SER A 239 -0.26 -14.77 -11.32
C SER A 239 0.60 -15.41 -12.42
N SER A 240 0.76 -14.72 -13.55
CA SER A 240 1.57 -15.18 -14.69
C SER A 240 2.38 -14.04 -15.28
N LEU A 241 3.59 -14.34 -15.74
CA LEU A 241 4.42 -13.37 -16.43
C LEU A 241 3.90 -13.10 -17.85
N PRO A 242 3.85 -11.84 -18.30
CA PRO A 242 3.64 -11.49 -19.70
C PRO A 242 4.69 -12.11 -20.63
N GLU A 243 4.33 -12.31 -21.91
CA GLU A 243 5.28 -12.80 -22.91
C GLU A 243 6.25 -11.71 -23.33
N MET A 244 7.55 -11.99 -23.24
CA MET A 244 8.61 -11.07 -23.69
C MET A 244 8.88 -11.25 -25.19
N GLU A 245 8.33 -10.35 -26.00
CA GLU A 245 8.50 -10.32 -27.46
C GLU A 245 9.89 -9.80 -27.85
N VAL A 246 10.34 -8.75 -27.17
CA VAL A 246 11.68 -8.18 -27.33
C VAL A 246 12.30 -7.87 -25.97
N LYS A 247 13.63 -7.79 -25.92
CA LYS A 247 14.31 -7.42 -24.67
C LYS A 247 14.00 -5.96 -24.30
N PRO A 248 13.98 -5.58 -23.01
CA PRO A 248 13.73 -4.20 -22.59
C PRO A 248 14.66 -3.15 -23.22
N ARG A 249 15.93 -3.51 -23.46
CA ARG A 249 16.86 -2.63 -24.18
C ARG A 249 16.41 -2.37 -25.62
N THR A 250 15.88 -3.39 -26.30
CA THR A 250 15.37 -3.28 -27.67
C THR A 250 14.06 -2.47 -27.69
N ALA A 251 13.15 -2.70 -26.73
CA ALA A 251 11.96 -1.87 -26.56
C ALA A 251 12.32 -0.38 -26.42
N TYR A 252 13.32 -0.07 -25.59
CA TYR A 252 13.83 1.30 -25.45
C TYR A 252 14.43 1.86 -26.74
N GLN A 253 15.03 1.04 -27.61
CA GLN A 253 15.53 1.51 -28.91
C GLN A 253 14.40 1.99 -29.82
N PHE A 254 13.21 1.38 -29.77
CA PHE A 254 12.04 1.88 -30.50
C PHE A 254 11.57 3.24 -29.98
N VAL A 255 11.67 3.50 -28.67
CA VAL A 255 11.42 4.84 -28.10
C VAL A 255 12.42 5.86 -28.68
N VAL A 256 13.71 5.50 -28.74
CA VAL A 256 14.75 6.40 -29.29
C VAL A 256 14.54 6.70 -30.77
N SER A 257 14.01 5.74 -31.53
CA SER A 257 13.75 5.88 -32.98
C SER A 257 12.38 6.51 -33.30
N ASP A 258 11.58 6.89 -32.30
CA ASP A 258 10.21 7.38 -32.48
C ASP A 258 9.26 6.34 -33.13
N ASP A 259 9.55 5.06 -32.93
CA ASP A 259 8.80 3.90 -33.44
C ASP A 259 7.76 3.41 -32.41
N VAL A 260 7.19 4.34 -31.66
CA VAL A 260 6.24 4.10 -30.57
C VAL A 260 5.00 4.99 -30.72
N GLU A 261 3.91 4.57 -30.13
CA GLU A 261 2.65 5.32 -30.09
C GLU A 261 1.92 5.11 -28.77
N LEU A 262 1.18 6.12 -28.31
CA LEU A 262 0.27 5.98 -27.18
C LEU A 262 -0.96 5.19 -27.61
N VAL A 263 -1.28 4.14 -26.86
CA VAL A 263 -2.40 3.25 -27.17
C VAL A 263 -3.38 3.25 -26.01
N PRO A 264 -4.68 3.53 -26.25
CA PRO A 264 -5.69 3.50 -25.20
C PRO A 264 -5.89 2.10 -24.64
N SER A 265 -6.33 2.02 -23.39
CA SER A 265 -6.55 0.80 -22.59
C SER A 265 -7.43 -0.25 -23.28
N ASP A 266 -8.35 0.16 -24.16
CA ASP A 266 -9.22 -0.73 -24.93
C ASP A 266 -8.61 -1.26 -26.24
N LYS A 267 -7.41 -0.80 -26.61
CA LYS A 267 -6.69 -1.23 -27.83
C LYS A 267 -5.32 -1.84 -27.52
N LEU A 268 -5.06 -2.18 -26.25
CA LEU A 268 -3.81 -2.80 -25.80
C LEU A 268 -3.66 -4.27 -26.20
N VAL A 269 -4.73 -4.93 -26.64
CA VAL A 269 -4.69 -6.34 -27.07
C VAL A 269 -3.63 -6.53 -28.17
N GLY A 270 -2.70 -7.45 -27.91
CA GLY A 270 -1.57 -7.81 -28.77
C GLY A 270 -0.52 -6.72 -28.95
N ARG A 271 -0.52 -5.67 -28.12
CA ARG A 271 0.47 -4.60 -28.17
C ARG A 271 1.67 -4.95 -27.29
N VAL A 272 2.85 -4.50 -27.71
CA VAL A 272 4.08 -4.63 -26.93
C VAL A 272 4.38 -3.30 -26.24
N ALA A 273 4.49 -3.31 -24.92
CA ALA A 273 4.79 -2.11 -24.14
C ALA A 273 6.20 -1.58 -24.50
N ALA A 274 6.34 -0.27 -24.68
CA ALA A 274 7.63 0.37 -24.93
C ALA A 274 8.36 0.75 -23.63
N ASN A 275 7.61 0.93 -22.55
CA ASN A 275 8.07 1.22 -21.20
C ASN A 275 7.47 0.20 -20.20
N SER A 276 7.91 0.25 -18.94
CA SER A 276 7.27 -0.54 -17.87
C SER A 276 5.93 0.08 -17.46
N VAL A 277 4.97 -0.75 -17.07
CA VAL A 277 3.69 -0.33 -16.50
C VAL A 277 3.59 -0.80 -15.06
N ILE A 278 3.45 0.13 -14.12
CA ILE A 278 3.54 -0.10 -12.67
C ILE A 278 2.32 0.52 -11.97
N PRO A 279 1.21 -0.23 -11.84
CA PRO A 279 0.04 0.22 -11.10
C PRO A 279 0.26 0.19 -9.57
N TYR A 280 -0.37 1.13 -8.86
CA TYR A 280 -0.41 1.19 -7.39
C TYR A 280 -1.85 0.99 -6.89
N PRO A 281 -2.15 -0.10 -6.14
CA PRO A 281 -1.27 -1.23 -5.80
C PRO A 281 -0.98 -2.17 -7.00
N PRO A 282 -0.01 -3.10 -6.89
CA PRO A 282 0.91 -3.32 -5.77
C PRO A 282 2.19 -2.46 -5.79
N GLY A 283 2.43 -1.66 -6.83
CA GLY A 283 3.64 -0.83 -6.95
C GLY A 283 4.90 -1.61 -7.35
N ILE A 284 4.72 -2.72 -8.08
CA ILE A 284 5.79 -3.46 -8.76
C ILE A 284 5.42 -3.62 -10.24
N PRO A 285 6.40 -3.77 -11.16
CA PRO A 285 6.10 -3.86 -12.59
C PRO A 285 5.10 -4.95 -12.91
N MET A 286 3.98 -4.56 -13.50
CA MET A 286 3.01 -5.47 -14.11
C MET A 286 3.50 -5.91 -15.49
N LEU A 287 4.05 -4.95 -16.25
CA LEU A 287 4.77 -5.19 -17.50
C LEU A 287 6.13 -4.46 -17.45
N MET A 288 7.13 -5.05 -18.09
CA MET A 288 8.38 -4.42 -18.50
C MET A 288 8.31 -4.01 -19.97
N GLY A 289 9.12 -3.03 -20.38
CA GLY A 289 9.25 -2.70 -21.81
C GLY A 289 9.68 -3.93 -22.61
N GLY A 290 9.00 -4.20 -23.72
CA GLY A 290 9.23 -5.35 -24.58
C GLY A 290 8.32 -6.55 -24.31
N GLU A 291 7.47 -6.48 -23.28
CA GLU A 291 6.46 -7.48 -22.99
C GLU A 291 5.12 -7.18 -23.69
N ASN A 292 4.41 -8.25 -24.08
CA ASN A 292 3.13 -8.19 -24.76
C ASN A 292 1.98 -8.14 -23.75
N PHE A 293 1.00 -7.29 -24.00
CA PHE A 293 -0.24 -7.22 -23.22
C PHE A 293 -1.14 -8.45 -23.37
N GLY A 294 -0.87 -9.37 -24.29
CA GLY A 294 -1.62 -10.60 -24.47
C GLY A 294 -2.90 -10.41 -25.28
N ASP A 295 -3.85 -11.33 -25.11
CA ASP A 295 -5.10 -11.35 -25.89
C ASP A 295 -6.28 -10.64 -25.19
N GLU A 296 -7.49 -10.83 -25.71
CA GLU A 296 -8.73 -10.27 -25.14
C GLU A 296 -9.01 -10.71 -23.69
N THR A 297 -8.40 -11.81 -23.24
CA THR A 297 -8.52 -12.35 -21.88
C THR A 297 -7.41 -11.88 -20.95
N SER A 298 -6.54 -10.98 -21.43
CA SER A 298 -5.41 -10.44 -20.66
C SER A 298 -5.81 -9.92 -19.27
N PRO A 299 -5.29 -10.52 -18.20
CA PRO A 299 -5.57 -10.05 -16.85
C PRO A 299 -4.90 -8.70 -16.57
N GLN A 300 -3.79 -8.37 -17.23
CA GLN A 300 -3.12 -7.07 -17.08
C GLN A 300 -3.97 -5.95 -17.69
N ILE A 301 -4.58 -6.15 -18.86
CA ILE A 301 -5.52 -5.18 -19.43
C ILE A 301 -6.77 -5.04 -18.54
N GLN A 302 -7.31 -6.15 -18.04
CA GLN A 302 -8.47 -6.13 -17.13
C GLN A 302 -8.16 -5.34 -15.86
N TYR A 303 -6.93 -5.44 -15.33
CA TYR A 303 -6.54 -4.69 -14.15
C TYR A 303 -6.49 -3.19 -14.42
N LEU A 304 -5.89 -2.74 -15.53
CA LEU A 304 -5.91 -1.31 -15.91
C LEU A 304 -7.34 -0.78 -16.05
N LYS A 305 -8.24 -1.56 -16.64
CA LYS A 305 -9.66 -1.19 -16.77
C LYS A 305 -10.37 -1.10 -15.42
N ALA A 306 -10.01 -1.96 -14.45
CA ALA A 306 -10.56 -1.92 -13.10
C ALA A 306 -10.12 -0.66 -12.35
N LEU A 307 -8.87 -0.23 -12.53
CA LEU A 307 -8.33 1.04 -11.99
C LEU A 307 -9.02 2.24 -12.65
N GLU A 308 -9.10 2.28 -13.98
CA GLU A 308 -9.79 3.34 -14.73
C GLU A 308 -11.26 3.49 -14.30
N ALA A 309 -11.96 2.38 -14.06
CA ALA A 309 -13.34 2.40 -13.59
C ALA A 309 -13.48 2.95 -12.16
N TRP A 310 -12.52 2.68 -11.28
CA TRP A 310 -12.49 3.27 -9.94
C TRP A 310 -12.24 4.76 -10.00
N ASP A 311 -11.25 5.19 -10.79
CA ASP A 311 -10.86 6.59 -10.93
C ASP A 311 -12.03 7.44 -11.45
N ALA A 312 -12.82 6.90 -12.37
CA ALA A 312 -14.03 7.54 -12.88
C ALA A 312 -15.18 7.63 -11.84
N GLU A 313 -15.32 6.62 -10.97
CA GLU A 313 -16.39 6.57 -9.96
C GLU A 313 -16.09 7.43 -8.72
N PHE A 314 -14.81 7.59 -8.38
CA PHE A 314 -14.34 8.28 -7.18
C PHE A 314 -13.28 9.36 -7.49
N PRO A 315 -13.66 10.49 -8.13
CA PRO A 315 -12.73 11.60 -8.36
C PRO A 315 -12.06 12.08 -7.05
N GLY A 316 -10.76 12.33 -7.05
CA GLY A 316 -9.97 12.61 -5.85
C GLY A 316 -9.46 11.37 -5.10
N PHE A 317 -9.77 10.16 -5.58
CA PHE A 317 -9.21 8.88 -5.12
C PHE A 317 -8.58 8.07 -6.27
N GLU A 318 -8.10 8.77 -7.30
CA GLU A 318 -7.50 8.14 -8.48
C GLU A 318 -6.25 7.34 -8.12
N HIS A 319 -6.02 6.25 -8.86
CA HIS A 319 -4.82 5.46 -8.74
C HIS A 319 -3.66 6.07 -9.52
N GLU A 320 -2.46 5.84 -9.01
CA GLU A 320 -1.22 6.14 -9.73
C GLU A 320 -0.77 4.90 -10.51
N THR A 321 -0.47 5.07 -11.81
CA THR A 321 0.06 4.00 -12.65
C THR A 321 1.25 4.53 -13.46
N GLU A 322 2.47 4.25 -12.98
CA GLU A 322 3.66 4.71 -13.72
C GLU A 322 3.75 3.99 -15.08
N GLY A 323 4.10 4.76 -16.11
CA GLY A 323 4.19 4.26 -17.49
C GLY A 323 2.89 4.32 -18.29
N ALA A 324 1.78 4.70 -17.64
CA ALA A 324 0.54 5.08 -18.30
C ALA A 324 0.35 6.61 -18.26
N GLU A 325 -0.37 7.13 -19.25
CA GLU A 325 -0.85 8.50 -19.32
C GLU A 325 -2.39 8.48 -19.30
N ILE A 326 -3.02 9.50 -18.72
CA ILE A 326 -4.48 9.61 -18.70
C ILE A 326 -4.89 10.73 -19.67
N GLU A 327 -5.62 10.36 -20.72
CA GLU A 327 -6.23 11.30 -21.68
C GLU A 327 -7.75 11.11 -21.65
N ASP A 328 -8.50 12.20 -21.44
CA ASP A 328 -9.96 12.21 -21.36
C ASP A 328 -10.55 11.14 -20.42
N GLY A 329 -9.89 10.90 -19.28
CA GLY A 329 -10.29 9.91 -18.28
C GLY A 329 -9.95 8.46 -18.64
N LYS A 330 -9.13 8.23 -19.68
CA LYS A 330 -8.75 6.90 -20.16
C LYS A 330 -7.25 6.68 -20.11
N TYR A 331 -6.85 5.49 -19.67
CA TYR A 331 -5.46 5.12 -19.62
C TYR A 331 -4.91 4.86 -21.03
N HIS A 332 -3.71 5.38 -21.29
CA HIS A 332 -2.94 5.17 -22.49
C HIS A 332 -1.55 4.68 -22.12
N VAL A 333 -1.04 3.68 -22.83
CA VAL A 333 0.31 3.15 -22.61
C VAL A 333 1.14 3.32 -23.88
N LEU A 334 2.38 3.74 -23.71
CA LEU A 334 3.33 3.82 -24.81
C LEU A 334 3.68 2.41 -25.30
N CYS A 335 3.32 2.09 -26.53
CA CYS A 335 3.55 0.79 -27.14
C CYS A 335 4.41 0.92 -28.39
N ILE A 336 5.13 -0.14 -28.74
CA ILE A 336 5.85 -0.22 -30.02
C ILE A 336 4.81 -0.26 -31.17
N LYS A 337 5.05 0.49 -32.25
CA LYS A 337 4.20 0.48 -33.43
C LYS A 337 4.21 -0.91 -34.09
N LYS A 338 3.05 -1.38 -34.56
CA LYS A 338 2.91 -2.75 -35.10
C LYS A 338 3.73 -3.02 -36.36
N ASP A 339 4.04 -1.99 -37.14
CA ASP A 339 4.85 -2.05 -38.36
C ASP A 339 6.36 -1.96 -38.09
N ALA A 340 6.76 -1.57 -36.88
CA ALA A 340 8.16 -1.52 -36.45
C ALA A 340 8.63 -2.81 -35.77
N LEU A 341 7.71 -3.58 -35.18
CA LEU A 341 7.90 -4.96 -34.70
C LEU A 341 8.00 -5.93 -35.88
#